data_AF-A0A4Y2DIE2-F1
#
_entry.id   AF-A0A4Y2DIE2-F1
#
_cell.length_a   1.000
_cell.length_b   1.000
_cell.length_c   1.000
_cell.angle_alpha   90.00
_cell.angle_beta   90.00
_cell.angle_gamma   90.00
#
_symmetry.space_group_name_H-M   'P 1'
#
loop_
_entity.id
_entity.type
_entity.pdbx_description
1 polymer ?
#
loop_
_entity_poly.entity_id
_entity_poly.type
_entity_poly.pdbx_seq_one_letter_code
_entity_poly.pdbx_strand_id
1 'polypeptide(L)'
;MPMKNVENGDFQNINKWLSIQDVRENNRITIRELFEGCRISYCSVQFILTEDLGMRRAIAKFLPKLLSADQKEDQLSAALNLLECADNEENF
;
A
#
# COMPACT_ATOMS: atom_id res chain seq x y z
N MET A 1 36.54 -11.57 34.38
CA MET A 1 36.27 -11.20 32.98
C MET A 1 34.98 -10.40 32.94
N PRO A 2 34.92 -9.22 32.32
CA PRO A 2 33.68 -8.45 32.23
C PRO A 2 32.83 -8.96 31.06
N MET A 3 31.52 -9.09 31.32
CA MET A 3 30.50 -9.51 30.35
C MET A 3 30.41 -8.48 29.21
N LYS A 4 30.44 -8.96 27.96
CA LYS A 4 30.29 -8.12 26.78
C LYS A 4 28.82 -7.73 26.61
N ASN A 5 28.63 -6.41 26.57
CA ASN A 5 27.43 -5.64 26.28
C ASN A 5 26.49 -6.29 25.25
N VAL A 6 25.25 -6.52 25.69
CA VAL A 6 24.10 -6.84 24.84
C VAL A 6 23.47 -5.51 24.39
N GLU A 7 24.08 -4.82 23.43
CA GLU A 7 23.45 -3.66 22.78
C GLU A 7 23.96 -3.53 21.35
N ASN A 8 23.16 -4.00 20.39
CA ASN A 8 23.04 -3.41 19.04
C ASN A 8 21.92 -4.05 18.18
N GLY A 9 21.26 -5.11 18.64
CA GLY A 9 20.32 -5.91 17.84
C GLY A 9 18.91 -5.32 17.70
N ASP A 10 18.44 -4.57 18.70
CA ASP A 10 17.01 -4.25 18.82
C ASP A 10 16.60 -2.96 18.12
N PHE A 11 17.51 -1.98 17.98
CA PHE A 11 17.22 -0.72 17.27
C PHE A 11 17.16 -0.87 15.74
N GLN A 12 17.73 -1.95 15.19
CA GLN A 12 17.59 -2.29 13.77
C GLN A 12 16.16 -2.76 13.42
N ASN A 13 15.38 -3.23 14.41
CA ASN A 13 14.05 -3.79 14.20
C ASN A 13 12.95 -2.72 14.09
N ILE A 14 13.11 -1.57 14.76
CA ILE A 14 12.13 -0.47 14.74
C ILE A 14 12.14 0.25 13.39
N ASN A 15 13.32 0.57 12.86
CA ASN A 15 13.45 1.14 11.50
C ASN A 15 12.97 0.16 10.41
N LYS A 16 13.07 -1.14 10.67
CA LYS A 16 12.59 -2.24 9.83
C LYS A 16 11.07 -2.39 9.80
N TRP A 17 10.36 -1.97 10.84
CA TRP A 17 8.89 -1.88 10.85
C TRP A 17 8.38 -0.62 10.14
N LEU A 18 9.09 0.50 10.31
CA LEU A 18 8.74 1.77 9.68
C LEU A 18 8.72 1.67 8.14
N SER A 19 9.72 1.03 7.54
CA SER A 19 9.78 0.81 6.08
C SER A 19 8.71 -0.14 5.52
N ILE A 20 8.15 -1.01 6.36
CA ILE A 20 7.07 -1.94 5.98
C ILE A 20 5.71 -1.24 6.08
N GLN A 21 5.54 -0.31 7.02
CA GLN A 21 4.37 0.55 7.09
C GLN A 21 4.27 1.45 5.86
N ASP A 22 5.40 1.93 5.33
CA ASP A 22 5.49 2.69 4.07
C ASP A 22 4.95 1.91 2.86
N VAL A 23 4.96 0.57 2.87
CA VAL A 23 4.39 -0.27 1.80
C VAL A 23 2.87 -0.14 1.72
N ARG A 24 2.20 0.18 2.84
CA ARG A 24 0.75 0.45 2.84
C ARG A 24 0.44 1.81 2.22
N GLU A 25 1.32 2.79 2.39
CA GLU A 25 1.18 4.13 1.82
C GLU A 25 1.55 4.16 0.34
N ASN A 26 2.56 3.37 -0.07
CA ASN A 26 2.98 3.22 -1.45
C ASN A 26 2.95 1.76 -1.90
N ASN A 27 1.84 1.35 -2.50
CA ASN A 27 1.65 0.01 -3.04
C ASN A 27 2.49 -0.32 -4.30
N ARG A 28 3.37 0.60 -4.76
CA ARG A 28 4.23 0.40 -5.93
C ARG A 28 5.67 -0.01 -5.59
N ILE A 29 6.00 -0.12 -4.30
CA ILE A 29 7.33 -0.53 -3.86
C ILE A 29 7.56 -2.00 -4.19
N THR A 30 8.70 -2.31 -4.81
CA THR A 30 9.11 -3.67 -5.13
C THR A 30 9.82 -4.34 -3.96
N ILE A 31 9.79 -5.67 -3.91
CA ILE A 31 10.58 -6.46 -2.96
C ILE A 31 12.08 -6.12 -3.08
N ARG A 32 12.54 -5.71 -4.27
CA ARG A 32 13.93 -5.30 -4.51
C ARG A 32 14.30 -4.05 -3.71
N GLU A 33 13.53 -2.99 -3.89
CA GLU A 33 13.72 -1.72 -3.17
C GLU A 33 13.63 -1.93 -1.65
N LEU A 34 12.73 -2.80 -1.19
CA LEU A 34 12.59 -3.16 0.21
C LEU A 34 13.81 -3.89 0.78
N PHE A 35 14.33 -4.91 0.11
CA PHE A 35 15.48 -5.66 0.65
C PHE A 35 16.76 -4.80 0.67
N GLU A 36 16.93 -3.93 -0.33
CA GLU A 36 18.06 -3.00 -0.41
C GLU A 36 18.00 -1.95 0.72
N GLY A 37 16.81 -1.43 1.03
CA GLY A 37 16.61 -0.47 2.12
C GLY A 37 16.67 -1.08 3.53
N CYS A 38 16.21 -2.32 3.70
CA CYS A 38 16.02 -2.92 5.03
C CYS A 38 17.18 -3.84 5.48
N ARG A 39 18.16 -4.14 4.61
CA ARG A 39 19.24 -5.12 4.87
C ARG A 39 18.72 -6.51 5.30
N ILE A 40 17.54 -6.89 4.81
CA ILE A 40 16.91 -8.19 5.04
C ILE A 40 17.09 -9.03 3.79
N SER A 41 17.11 -10.35 3.92
CA SER A 41 17.12 -11.22 2.74
C SER A 41 15.83 -11.06 1.92
N TYR A 42 15.94 -11.19 0.60
CA TYR A 42 14.80 -11.15 -0.31
C TYR A 42 13.67 -12.10 0.11
N CYS A 43 14.01 -13.35 0.45
CA CYS A 43 13.05 -14.36 0.86
C CYS A 43 12.32 -13.99 2.16
N SER A 44 13.02 -13.37 3.12
CA SER A 44 12.41 -12.93 4.36
C SER A 44 11.45 -11.75 4.14
N VAL A 45 11.78 -10.79 3.26
CA VAL A 45 10.85 -9.72 2.89
C VAL A 45 9.61 -10.31 2.24
N GLN A 46 9.78 -11.24 1.29
CA GLN A 46 8.66 -11.91 0.64
C GLN A 46 7.75 -12.63 1.64
N PHE A 47 8.33 -13.40 2.56
CA PHE A 47 7.58 -14.14 3.58
C PHE A 47 6.79 -13.21 4.51
N ILE A 48 7.43 -12.15 5.01
CA ILE A 48 6.75 -11.18 5.89
C ILE A 48 5.58 -10.52 5.15
N LEU A 49 5.78 -10.11 3.89
CA LEU A 49 4.72 -9.50 3.09
C LEU A 49 3.54 -10.46 2.85
N THR A 50 3.78 -11.73 2.50
CA THR A 50 2.70 -12.66 2.14
C THR A 50 2.07 -13.38 3.32
N GLU A 51 2.87 -13.87 4.27
CA GLU A 51 2.41 -14.71 5.38
C GLU A 51 2.08 -13.88 6.62
N ASP A 52 3.00 -13.03 7.08
CA ASP A 52 2.80 -12.27 8.33
C ASP A 52 1.81 -11.10 8.14
N LEU A 53 1.87 -10.44 6.98
CA LEU A 53 1.04 -9.26 6.66
C LEU A 53 -0.13 -9.56 5.72
N GLY A 54 -0.18 -10.74 5.11
CA GLY A 54 -1.26 -11.15 4.21
C GLY A 54 -1.34 -10.33 2.91
N MET A 55 -0.28 -9.61 2.54
CA MET A 55 -0.26 -8.75 1.36
C MET A 55 -0.10 -9.59 0.08
N ARG A 56 -0.76 -9.15 -0.99
CA ARG A 56 -0.66 -9.76 -2.30
C ARG A 56 -0.20 -8.74 -3.33
N ARG A 57 0.60 -9.21 -4.30
CA ARG A 57 0.99 -8.39 -5.44
C ARG A 57 -0.23 -8.02 -6.26
N ALA A 58 -0.52 -6.73 -6.35
CA ALA A 58 -1.52 -6.18 -7.24
C ALA A 58 -0.86 -5.66 -8.53
N ILE A 59 -1.52 -5.84 -9.66
CA ILE A 59 -1.13 -5.19 -10.91
C ILE A 59 -1.81 -3.81 -10.95
N ALA A 60 -1.09 -2.78 -11.41
CA ALA A 60 -1.69 -1.48 -11.64
C ALA A 60 -2.79 -1.59 -12.72
N LYS A 61 -3.98 -1.07 -12.43
CA LYS A 61 -5.05 -0.98 -13.44
C LYS A 61 -4.71 0.13 -14.42
N PHE A 62 -4.78 -0.16 -15.71
CA PHE A 62 -4.69 0.87 -16.74
C PHE A 62 -5.97 1.70 -16.74
N LEU A 63 -5.82 3.02 -16.68
CA LEU A 63 -6.93 3.96 -16.79
C LEU A 63 -6.86 4.65 -18.16
N PRO A 64 -7.97 4.76 -18.91
CA PRO A 64 -7.98 5.41 -20.23
C PRO A 64 -7.52 6.88 -20.22
N LYS A 65 -7.75 7.59 -19.11
CA LYS A 65 -7.37 8.99 -18.95
C LYS A 65 -7.09 9.29 -17.47
N LEU A 66 -6.12 10.16 -17.22
CA LEU A 66 -5.93 10.77 -15.91
C LEU A 66 -6.87 11.98 -15.77
N LEU A 67 -7.76 11.94 -14.79
CA LEU A 67 -8.76 12.99 -14.57
C LEU A 67 -8.20 14.11 -13.68
N SER A 68 -8.49 15.36 -14.05
CA SER A 68 -8.28 16.52 -13.17
C SER A 68 -9.25 16.52 -11.99
N ALA A 69 -9.03 17.40 -11.01
CA ALA A 69 -9.94 17.56 -9.88
C ALA A 69 -11.36 17.92 -10.37
N ASP A 70 -11.46 18.93 -11.24
CA ASP A 70 -12.75 19.38 -11.80
C ASP A 70 -13.46 18.25 -12.55
N GLN A 71 -12.75 17.46 -13.36
CA GLN A 71 -13.33 16.33 -14.07
C GLN A 71 -13.86 15.23 -13.15
N LYS A 72 -13.22 15.02 -11.98
CA LYS A 72 -13.72 14.07 -10.99
C LYS A 72 -14.99 14.60 -10.33
N GLU A 73 -15.04 15.89 -10.04
CA GLU A 73 -16.21 16.53 -9.44
C GLU A 73 -17.40 16.50 -10.39
N ASP A 74 -17.19 16.84 -11.66
CA ASP A 74 -18.20 16.76 -12.70
C ASP A 74 -18.71 15.32 -12.85
N GLN A 75 -17.80 14.35 -12.90
CA GLN A 75 -18.15 12.93 -13.01
C GLN A 75 -18.96 12.44 -11.80
N LEU A 76 -18.57 12.85 -10.60
CA LEU A 76 -19.26 12.48 -9.35
C LEU A 76 -20.64 13.10 -9.30
N SER A 77 -20.76 14.39 -9.63
CA SER A 77 -22.04 15.11 -9.67
C SER A 77 -23.00 14.48 -10.68
N ALA A 78 -22.53 14.16 -11.89
CA ALA A 78 -23.33 13.49 -12.90
C ALA A 78 -23.79 12.10 -12.45
N ALA A 79 -22.91 11.32 -11.80
CA ALA A 79 -23.26 10.00 -11.28
C ALA A 79 -24.29 10.05 -10.15
N LEU A 80 -24.17 11.02 -9.23
CA LEU A 80 -25.13 11.21 -8.14
C LEU A 80 -26.50 11.66 -8.66
N ASN A 81 -26.54 12.59 -9.61
CA ASN A 81 -27.78 13.02 -10.25
C ASN A 81 -28.46 11.84 -10.97
N LEU A 82 -27.68 11.01 -11.69
CA LEU A 82 -28.22 9.82 -12.35
C LEU A 82 -28.76 8.80 -11.35
N LEU A 83 -28.06 8.60 -10.22
CA LEU A 83 -28.51 7.71 -9.15
C LEU A 83 -29.82 8.21 -8.54
N GLU A 84 -29.93 9.51 -8.25
CA GLU A 84 -31.16 10.11 -7.72
C GLU A 84 -32.32 10.00 -8.72
N CYS A 85 -32.08 10.21 -10.01
CA CYS A 85 -33.10 9.96 -11.03
C CYS A 85 -33.54 8.49 -11.04
N ALA A 86 -32.61 7.55 -10.96
CA ALA A 86 -32.92 6.12 -10.94
C ALA A 86 -33.70 5.70 -9.68
N ASP A 87 -33.42 6.31 -8.53
CA ASP A 87 -34.11 6.03 -7.26
C ASP A 87 -35.51 6.65 -7.20
N ASN A 88 -35.74 7.78 -7.90
CA ASN A 88 -37.03 8.47 -7.97
C ASN A 88 -37.92 8.02 -9.12
N GLU A 89 -37.39 7.25 -10.07
CA GLU A 89 -38.21 6.53 -11.04
C GLU A 89 -38.95 5.40 -10.30
N GLU A 90 -40.22 5.63 -9.94
CA GLU A 90 -41.19 4.57 -9.62
C GLU A 90 -41.46 3.71 -10.88
N ASN A 91 -40.45 3.01 -11.42
CA ASN A 91 -40.62 1.87 -12.34
C ASN A 91 -39.27 1.22 -12.69
N PHE A 92 -38.92 0.20 -11.91
CA PHE A 92 -38.45 -1.08 -12.44
C PHE A 92 -39.36 -2.18 -11.92
#